data_AF-A0A9D9HJY4-F1
#
_entry.id   AF-A0A9D9HJY4-F1
#
_cell.length_a   1.000
_cell.length_b   1.000
_cell.length_c   1.000
_cell.angle_alpha   90.00
_cell.angle_beta   90.00
_cell.angle_gamma   90.00
#
_symmetry.space_group_name_H-M   'P 1'
#
loop_
_entity.id
_entity.type
_entity.pdbx_description
1 polymer ?
#
loop_
_entity_poly.entity_id
_entity_poly.type
_entity_poly.pdbx_seq_one_letter_code
_entity_poly.pdbx_strand_id
1 'polypeptide(L)'
;MKNLIFLTAALLISAMGALMSPVAIYGQPSMDGQAADTDGLSCAYMLKPHQELPVRDTSGFTKVFLAGTIDMGNSRDWQSGMLEYFAAKDGRYLLFNPRQDSWNAEAEGEMDYQVNWELRHLEEADIIIMYIIGTSKSPVTLLEMGLHARSRKLIVACEKDYYRYDNVRITCGFYGIPLYNSLDQLLEVLDNYSY
;
A
#
# COMPACT_ATOMS: atom_id res chain seq x y z
N MET A 1 -43.25 -21.00 -3.60
CA MET A 1 -42.62 -22.30 -3.94
C MET A 1 -41.21 -22.03 -4.45
N LYS A 2 -40.21 -22.70 -3.83
CA LYS A 2 -38.74 -22.68 -4.05
C LYS A 2 -38.00 -21.50 -3.38
N ASN A 3 -37.67 -21.62 -2.08
CA ASN A 3 -36.39 -22.09 -1.46
C ASN A 3 -35.34 -20.94 -1.45
N LEU A 4 -35.04 -20.22 -0.36
CA LEU A 4 -34.41 -20.55 0.93
C LEU A 4 -33.03 -21.24 0.81
N ILE A 5 -32.09 -20.81 1.68
CA ILE A 5 -30.68 -21.25 1.90
C ILE A 5 -29.70 -20.36 1.10
N PHE A 6 -28.84 -19.49 1.66
CA PHE A 6 -27.86 -19.70 2.72
C PHE A 6 -27.71 -18.49 3.67
N LEU A 7 -27.90 -18.76 4.95
CA LEU A 7 -27.26 -18.09 6.07
C LEU A 7 -25.85 -18.71 6.26
N THR A 8 -24.99 -18.03 7.01
CA THR A 8 -23.71 -18.48 7.63
C THR A 8 -22.46 -18.58 6.75
N ALA A 9 -21.54 -17.64 6.96
CA ALA A 9 -20.10 -17.91 7.05
C ALA A 9 -19.49 -16.94 8.07
N ALA A 10 -19.67 -17.28 9.34
CA ALA A 10 -18.90 -16.75 10.45
C ALA A 10 -17.75 -17.71 10.74
N LEU A 11 -16.61 -17.16 11.21
CA LEU A 11 -15.52 -17.82 11.92
C LEU A 11 -14.77 -18.97 11.20
N LEU A 12 -13.49 -18.71 10.93
CA LEU A 12 -12.34 -19.63 11.01
C LEU A 12 -11.13 -18.69 10.94
N ILE A 13 -10.35 -18.48 12.01
CA ILE A 13 -9.24 -19.34 12.42
C ILE A 13 -8.96 -19.11 13.91
N SER A 14 -8.93 -20.19 14.69
CA SER A 14 -8.46 -20.26 16.07
C SER A 14 -7.45 -21.41 16.20
N ALA A 15 -6.31 -21.08 16.81
CA ALA A 15 -5.46 -21.90 17.70
C ALA A 15 -4.77 -23.19 17.19
N MET A 16 -3.44 -23.15 17.23
CA MET A 16 -2.55 -24.20 17.79
C MET A 16 -1.64 -23.45 18.79
N GLY A 17 -1.41 -23.81 20.05
CA GLY A 17 -1.37 -25.11 20.71
C GLY A 17 0.01 -25.27 21.34
N ALA A 18 0.14 -24.91 22.63
CA ALA A 18 1.38 -24.85 23.41
C ALA A 18 1.93 -26.23 23.84
N LEU A 19 3.25 -26.31 24.15
CA LEU A 19 3.84 -26.78 25.43
C LEU A 19 5.30 -27.27 25.28
N MET A 20 6.21 -26.73 26.10
CA MET A 20 7.07 -27.44 27.10
C MET A 20 8.36 -26.64 27.43
N SER A 21 8.57 -26.35 28.72
CA SER A 21 9.83 -25.93 29.38
C SER A 21 10.45 -27.18 30.11
N PRO A 22 11.56 -27.19 30.91
CA PRO A 22 12.29 -26.05 31.56
C PRO A 22 13.84 -26.18 31.86
N VAL A 23 14.43 -25.11 32.44
CA VAL A 23 15.66 -24.94 33.31
C VAL A 23 17.06 -25.17 32.65
N ALA A 24 18.15 -24.38 32.81
CA ALA A 24 18.86 -23.79 33.98
C ALA A 24 19.85 -22.66 33.54
N ILE A 25 19.96 -21.47 34.19
CA ILE A 25 20.75 -21.05 35.39
C ILE A 25 22.02 -20.19 35.08
N TYR A 26 21.95 -18.93 35.57
CA TYR A 26 22.96 -18.00 36.13
C TYR A 26 23.94 -17.16 35.27
N GLY A 27 23.86 -15.83 35.50
CA GLY A 27 24.92 -14.84 35.25
C GLY A 27 24.39 -13.38 35.21
N GLN A 28 24.66 -12.57 36.25
CA GLN A 28 24.45 -11.11 36.35
C GLN A 28 25.72 -10.51 37.01
N PRO A 29 26.02 -9.18 36.98
CA PRO A 29 25.32 -8.04 36.36
C PRO A 29 26.22 -7.00 35.64
N SER A 30 25.58 -5.92 35.15
CA SER A 30 26.07 -4.54 34.86
C SER A 30 26.65 -4.22 33.47
N MET A 31 25.95 -3.41 32.69
CA MET A 31 26.05 -1.94 32.73
C MET A 31 24.86 -1.33 31.98
N ASP A 32 24.40 -0.21 32.51
CA ASP A 32 23.22 0.52 32.08
C ASP A 32 23.31 0.95 30.61
N GLY A 33 22.34 0.44 29.86
CA GLY A 33 21.92 0.91 28.57
C GLY A 33 20.55 0.31 28.37
N GLN A 34 19.53 0.92 28.99
CA GLN A 34 18.15 0.64 28.61
C GLN A 34 18.08 0.81 27.08
N ALA A 35 18.09 -0.31 26.35
CA ALA A 35 17.37 -0.36 25.10
C ALA A 35 15.94 -0.06 25.50
N ALA A 36 15.55 1.19 25.31
CA ALA A 36 14.17 1.60 25.50
C ALA A 36 13.33 0.62 24.69
N ASP A 37 12.51 -0.10 25.42
CA ASP A 37 11.33 -0.77 24.90
C ASP A 37 10.60 0.27 24.04
N THR A 38 10.84 0.28 22.71
CA THR A 38 10.03 1.05 21.78
C THR A 38 8.73 0.28 21.63
N ASP A 39 7.92 0.37 22.68
CA ASP A 39 6.52 0.08 22.63
C ASP A 39 5.93 0.75 21.38
N GLY A 40 5.06 0.03 20.68
CA GLY A 40 4.74 0.22 19.27
C GLY A 40 4.22 1.61 18.93
N LEU A 41 5.13 2.55 18.67
CA LEU A 41 4.80 3.89 18.21
C LEU A 41 4.32 3.85 16.77
N SER A 42 3.13 4.40 16.54
CA SER A 42 2.59 4.61 15.21
C SER A 42 3.56 5.44 14.37
N CYS A 43 3.86 4.97 13.17
CA CYS A 43 4.80 5.64 12.27
C CYS A 43 4.47 5.37 10.81
N ALA A 44 4.82 6.32 9.95
CA ALA A 44 4.76 6.16 8.51
C ALA A 44 6.08 6.59 7.89
N TYR A 45 6.64 5.73 7.03
CA TYR A 45 7.82 6.04 6.23
C TYR A 45 7.45 5.99 4.75
N MET A 46 8.11 6.82 3.95
CA MET A 46 8.01 6.80 2.50
C MET A 46 9.35 6.38 1.90
N LEU A 47 9.31 5.38 1.02
CA LEU A 47 10.44 4.95 0.21
C LEU A 47 10.19 5.33 -1.25
N LYS A 48 11.09 6.13 -1.80
CA LYS A 48 11.14 6.45 -3.24
C LYS A 48 12.28 5.68 -3.92
N PRO A 49 12.26 5.56 -5.27
CA PRO A 49 13.42 5.10 -6.03
C PRO A 49 14.70 5.87 -5.64
N HIS A 50 15.83 5.17 -5.61
CA HIS A 50 17.16 5.70 -5.23
C HIS A 50 17.30 6.24 -3.78
N GLN A 51 16.31 6.00 -2.92
CA GLN A 51 16.39 6.36 -1.50
C GLN A 51 16.57 5.12 -0.63
N GLU A 52 17.08 5.32 0.58
CA GLU A 52 17.20 4.29 1.61
C GLU A 52 16.20 4.56 2.73
N LEU A 53 15.65 3.48 3.30
CA LEU A 53 14.80 3.59 4.47
C LEU A 53 15.64 3.92 5.71
N PRO A 54 15.12 4.78 6.61
CA PRO A 54 15.78 5.06 7.88
C PRO A 54 15.71 3.86 8.86
N VAL A 55 14.95 2.82 8.52
CA VAL A 55 14.74 1.61 9.33
C VAL A 55 15.23 0.37 8.59
N ARG A 56 15.88 -0.54 9.32
CA ARG A 56 16.43 -1.79 8.75
C ARG A 56 15.45 -2.94 8.73
N ASP A 57 14.59 -3.04 9.75
CA ASP A 57 13.58 -4.08 9.85
C ASP A 57 12.19 -3.50 9.56
N THR A 58 11.58 -3.99 8.48
CA THR A 58 10.24 -3.63 8.05
C THR A 58 9.20 -4.69 8.44
N SER A 59 9.57 -5.66 9.29
CA SER A 59 8.64 -6.62 9.86
C SER A 59 7.54 -5.93 10.66
N GLY A 60 6.29 -6.29 10.37
CA GLY A 60 5.11 -5.71 11.01
C GLY A 60 4.67 -4.36 10.45
N PHE A 61 5.30 -3.85 9.38
CA PHE A 61 4.74 -2.72 8.64
C PHE A 61 3.67 -3.19 7.67
N THR A 62 2.58 -2.44 7.56
CA THR A 62 1.68 -2.52 6.41
C THR A 62 2.30 -1.76 5.24
N LYS A 63 2.54 -2.47 4.14
CA LYS A 63 3.19 -1.95 2.95
C LYS A 63 2.14 -1.47 1.95
N VAL A 64 2.21 -0.18 1.59
CA VAL A 64 1.24 0.48 0.72
C VAL A 64 1.95 1.00 -0.51
N PHE A 65 1.60 0.51 -1.70
CA PHE A 65 2.10 1.07 -2.95
C PHE A 65 1.18 2.19 -3.45
N LEU A 66 1.78 3.34 -3.81
CA LEU A 66 1.08 4.52 -4.33
C LEU A 66 1.12 4.53 -5.86
N ALA A 67 0.26 3.72 -6.49
CA ALA A 67 0.15 3.64 -7.94
C ALA A 67 -0.66 4.81 -8.50
N GLY A 68 -0.42 5.16 -9.77
CA GLY A 68 -1.28 6.11 -10.47
C GLY A 68 -0.54 7.24 -11.16
N THR A 69 -1.21 8.39 -11.22
CA THR A 69 -0.74 9.53 -12.02
C THR A 69 0.48 10.19 -11.37
N ILE A 70 1.59 10.27 -12.10
CA ILE A 70 2.83 10.96 -11.69
C ILE A 70 3.15 12.14 -12.62
N ASP A 71 2.70 12.06 -13.90
CA ASP A 71 2.88 13.06 -14.96
C ASP A 71 4.25 13.75 -14.97
N MET A 72 5.33 12.98 -14.82
CA MET A 72 6.71 13.47 -14.79
C MET A 72 6.92 14.66 -13.84
N GLY A 73 6.18 14.70 -12.72
CA GLY A 73 6.27 15.76 -11.73
C GLY A 73 5.36 16.97 -11.95
N ASN A 74 4.68 17.08 -13.11
CA ASN A 74 3.78 18.20 -13.43
C ASN A 74 2.38 18.06 -12.84
N SER A 75 1.97 16.84 -12.48
CA SER A 75 0.72 16.61 -11.78
C SER A 75 0.83 16.99 -10.30
N ARG A 76 -0.32 17.23 -9.67
CA ARG A 76 -0.42 17.45 -8.22
C ARG A 76 0.28 16.30 -7.48
N ASP A 77 1.21 16.63 -6.60
CA ASP A 77 1.87 15.67 -5.71
C ASP A 77 0.91 15.19 -4.61
N TRP A 78 0.01 14.29 -5.02
CA TRP A 78 -0.96 13.68 -4.11
C TRP A 78 -0.29 12.66 -3.19
N GLN A 79 0.89 12.15 -3.56
CA GLN A 79 1.64 11.15 -2.78
C GLN A 79 2.15 11.75 -1.47
N SER A 80 2.58 13.01 -1.46
CA SER A 80 2.93 13.73 -0.23
C SER A 80 1.76 13.77 0.77
N GLY A 81 0.53 14.02 0.29
CA GLY A 81 -0.67 13.98 1.15
C GLY A 81 -0.97 12.59 1.73
N MET A 82 -0.59 11.51 1.04
CA MET A 82 -0.73 10.15 1.57
C MET A 82 0.20 9.89 2.76
N LEU A 83 1.42 10.43 2.75
CA LEU A 83 2.33 10.31 3.89
C LEU A 83 1.75 10.98 5.13
N GLU A 84 1.23 12.21 4.98
CA GLU A 84 0.59 12.93 6.08
C GLU A 84 -0.63 12.16 6.62
N TYR A 85 -1.46 11.63 5.73
CA TYR A 85 -2.61 10.81 6.10
C TYR A 85 -2.21 9.59 6.94
N PHE A 86 -1.27 8.78 6.48
CA PHE A 86 -0.85 7.56 7.20
C PHE A 86 -0.03 7.86 8.46
N ALA A 87 0.71 8.97 8.50
CA ALA A 87 1.42 9.39 9.71
C ALA A 87 0.46 9.75 10.86
N ALA A 88 -0.78 10.13 10.55
CA ALA A 88 -1.83 10.40 11.51
C ALA A 88 -2.64 9.16 11.93
N LYS A 89 -2.32 7.97 11.39
CA LYS A 89 -3.02 6.71 11.72
C LYS A 89 -2.27 5.90 12.75
N ASP A 90 -3.03 5.12 13.51
CA ASP A 90 -2.46 4.09 14.35
C ASP A 90 -1.88 2.96 13.50
N GLY A 91 -0.69 2.50 13.88
CA GLY A 91 0.02 1.43 13.18
C GLY A 91 1.31 1.89 12.48
N ARG A 92 1.93 0.95 11.77
CA ARG A 92 3.24 1.12 11.14
C ARG A 92 3.09 0.97 9.64
N TYR A 93 3.30 2.04 8.88
CA TYR A 93 3.07 2.08 7.44
C TYR A 93 4.35 2.33 6.67
N LEU A 94 4.56 1.56 5.61
CA LEU A 94 5.64 1.76 4.65
C LEU A 94 5.04 2.06 3.28
N LEU A 95 5.20 3.30 2.84
CA LEU A 95 4.67 3.79 1.58
C LEU A 95 5.71 3.68 0.47
N PHE A 96 5.46 2.85 -0.53
CA PHE A 96 6.24 2.83 -1.75
C PHE A 96 5.72 3.90 -2.69
N ASN A 97 6.50 4.96 -2.88
CA ASN A 97 6.17 6.09 -3.74
C ASN A 97 7.04 6.07 -5.01
N PRO A 98 6.50 5.68 -6.18
CA PRO A 98 7.27 5.63 -7.42
C PRO A 98 7.67 7.01 -7.98
N ARG A 99 7.08 8.11 -7.48
CA ARG A 99 7.41 9.47 -7.93
C ARG A 99 8.80 9.88 -7.43
N GLN A 100 9.76 9.95 -8.34
CA GLN A 100 11.09 10.50 -8.07
C GLN A 100 11.06 12.03 -7.93
N ASP A 101 11.99 12.56 -7.13
CA ASP A 101 12.17 14.01 -6.99
C ASP A 101 12.87 14.64 -8.21
N SER A 102 13.76 13.88 -8.86
CA SER A 102 14.49 14.32 -10.06
C SER A 102 14.63 13.16 -11.04
N TRP A 103 13.78 13.13 -12.07
CA TRP A 103 13.80 12.11 -13.11
C TRP A 103 14.77 12.47 -14.25
N ASN A 104 15.60 11.51 -14.67
CA ASN A 104 16.47 11.65 -15.85
C ASN A 104 16.30 10.47 -16.82
N ALA A 105 15.46 10.65 -17.84
CA ALA A 105 15.21 9.63 -18.85
C ALA A 105 16.44 9.27 -19.73
N GLU A 106 17.47 10.12 -19.74
CA GLU A 106 18.68 9.92 -20.55
C GLU A 106 19.76 9.14 -19.80
N ALA A 107 19.60 8.94 -18.48
CA ALA A 107 20.54 8.16 -17.69
C ALA A 107 20.49 6.67 -18.10
N GLU A 108 21.66 6.10 -18.38
CA GLU A 108 21.79 4.71 -18.80
C GLU A 108 21.25 3.76 -17.70
N GLY A 109 20.31 2.88 -18.07
CA GLY A 109 19.69 1.92 -17.17
C GLY A 109 18.62 2.48 -16.23
N GLU A 110 18.35 3.79 -16.23
CA GLU A 110 17.40 4.42 -15.30
C GLU A 110 15.96 3.95 -15.54
N MET A 111 15.56 3.80 -16.81
CA MET A 111 14.24 3.26 -17.15
C MET A 111 14.07 1.83 -16.64
N ASP A 112 15.07 0.97 -16.86
CA ASP A 112 15.03 -0.43 -16.42
C ASP A 112 14.97 -0.50 -14.89
N TYR A 113 15.75 0.34 -14.20
CA TYR A 113 15.71 0.44 -12.75
C TYR A 113 14.33 0.86 -12.25
N GLN A 114 13.77 1.96 -12.78
CA GLN A 114 12.48 2.50 -12.37
C GLN A 114 11.36 1.47 -12.54
N VAL A 115 11.25 0.85 -13.72
CA VAL A 115 10.19 -0.14 -13.99
C VAL A 115 10.35 -1.37 -13.11
N ASN A 116 11.58 -1.87 -12.91
CA ASN A 116 11.80 -3.01 -12.01
C ASN A 116 11.54 -2.66 -10.54
N TRP A 117 11.83 -1.42 -10.12
CA TRP A 117 11.52 -0.94 -8.79
C TRP A 117 10.00 -0.90 -8.58
N GLU A 118 9.24 -0.33 -9.53
CA GLU A 118 7.78 -0.28 -9.49
C GLU A 118 7.18 -1.69 -9.41
N LEU A 119 7.56 -2.59 -10.33
CA LEU A 119 7.05 -3.96 -10.36
C LEU A 119 7.38 -4.73 -9.07
N ARG A 120 8.60 -4.62 -8.54
CA ARG A 120 8.98 -5.28 -7.29
C ARG A 120 8.11 -4.82 -6.12
N HIS A 121 7.94 -3.52 -5.95
CA HIS A 121 7.23 -2.97 -4.80
C HIS A 121 5.71 -3.08 -4.95
N LEU A 122 5.20 -3.10 -6.19
CA LEU A 122 3.83 -3.49 -6.48
C LEU A 122 3.56 -4.93 -6.02
N GLU A 123 4.48 -5.87 -6.27
CA GLU A 123 4.37 -7.26 -5.79
C GLU A 123 4.51 -7.35 -4.26
N GLU A 124 5.43 -6.60 -3.67
CA GLU A 124 5.70 -6.61 -2.23
C GLU A 124 4.58 -6.00 -1.37
N ALA A 125 3.82 -5.05 -1.92
CA ALA A 125 2.81 -4.33 -1.15
C ALA A 125 1.65 -5.22 -0.66
N ASP A 126 1.19 -4.94 0.55
CA ASP A 126 -0.03 -5.51 1.15
C ASP A 126 -1.28 -4.83 0.59
N ILE A 127 -1.17 -3.54 0.26
CA ILE A 127 -2.24 -2.70 -0.30
C ILE A 127 -1.68 -1.89 -1.47
N ILE A 128 -2.43 -1.82 -2.57
CA ILE A 128 -2.13 -0.93 -3.69
C ILE A 128 -3.24 0.11 -3.75
N ILE A 129 -2.89 1.37 -3.48
CA ILE A 129 -3.78 2.51 -3.67
C ILE A 129 -3.44 3.10 -5.03
N MET A 130 -4.39 3.03 -5.96
CA MET A 130 -4.22 3.54 -7.32
C MET A 130 -5.08 4.78 -7.53
N TYR A 131 -4.45 5.92 -7.83
CA TYR A 131 -5.17 7.17 -8.11
C TYR A 131 -4.95 7.68 -9.55
N ILE A 132 -6.04 7.74 -10.31
CA ILE A 132 -6.07 8.17 -11.72
C ILE A 132 -6.74 9.54 -11.81
N ILE A 133 -5.95 10.56 -12.14
CA ILE A 133 -6.40 11.95 -12.33
C ILE A 133 -7.05 12.07 -13.72
N GLY A 134 -8.15 12.83 -13.82
CA GLY A 134 -8.98 12.92 -15.01
C GLY A 134 -8.26 13.44 -16.24
N THR A 135 -7.38 14.42 -16.06
CA THR A 135 -6.59 15.04 -17.13
C THR A 135 -5.46 14.15 -17.65
N SER A 136 -5.15 13.03 -16.99
CA SER A 136 -4.01 12.18 -17.33
C SER A 136 -4.28 11.22 -18.50
N LYS A 137 -3.21 10.62 -19.02
CA LYS A 137 -3.30 9.43 -19.89
C LYS A 137 -3.07 8.12 -19.13
N SER A 138 -2.13 8.10 -18.20
CA SER A 138 -1.84 6.97 -17.31
C SER A 138 -1.81 5.57 -17.98
N PRO A 139 -1.12 5.39 -19.12
CA PRO A 139 -1.13 4.10 -19.83
C PRO A 139 -0.46 2.97 -19.03
N VAL A 140 0.65 3.27 -18.34
CA VAL A 140 1.35 2.29 -17.48
C VAL A 140 0.50 1.94 -16.26
N THR A 141 -0.18 2.93 -15.66
CA THR A 141 -1.14 2.67 -14.58
C THR A 141 -2.24 1.69 -14.98
N LEU A 142 -2.76 1.77 -16.22
CA LEU A 142 -3.76 0.78 -16.69
C LEU A 142 -3.17 -0.62 -16.84
N LEU A 143 -1.88 -0.74 -17.22
CA LEU A 143 -1.17 -2.02 -17.24
C LEU A 143 -1.04 -2.58 -15.81
N GLU A 144 -0.58 -1.78 -14.86
CA GLU A 144 -0.46 -2.15 -13.43
C GLU A 144 -1.80 -2.56 -12.83
N MET A 145 -2.87 -1.81 -13.15
CA MET A 145 -4.25 -2.13 -12.76
C MET A 145 -4.63 -3.54 -13.25
N GLY A 146 -4.29 -3.86 -14.50
CA GLY A 146 -4.52 -5.17 -15.09
C GLY A 146 -3.73 -6.28 -14.40
N LEU A 147 -2.44 -6.05 -14.12
CA LEU A 147 -1.56 -7.01 -13.44
C LEU A 147 -2.08 -7.38 -12.04
N HIS A 148 -2.60 -6.39 -11.30
CA HIS A 148 -3.07 -6.60 -9.92
C HIS A 148 -4.59 -6.71 -9.77
N ALA A 149 -5.36 -6.77 -10.86
CA ALA A 149 -6.83 -6.79 -10.81
C ALA A 149 -7.43 -7.92 -9.96
N ARG A 150 -6.75 -9.07 -9.89
CA ARG A 150 -7.19 -10.26 -9.13
C ARG A 150 -6.48 -10.45 -7.80
N SER A 151 -5.55 -9.55 -7.45
CA SER A 151 -4.67 -9.69 -6.29
C SER A 151 -5.38 -9.51 -4.95
N ARG A 152 -6.58 -8.91 -4.95
CA ARG A 152 -7.36 -8.54 -3.76
C ARG A 152 -6.74 -7.45 -2.87
N LYS A 153 -5.57 -6.92 -3.24
CA LYS A 153 -4.90 -5.77 -2.59
C LYS A 153 -5.13 -4.42 -3.26
N LEU A 154 -5.73 -4.40 -4.45
CA LEU A 154 -5.91 -3.19 -5.25
C LEU A 154 -7.19 -2.43 -4.84
N ILE A 155 -7.05 -1.13 -4.62
CA ILE A 155 -8.13 -0.17 -4.38
C ILE A 155 -7.91 1.01 -5.34
N VAL A 156 -8.97 1.43 -6.06
CA VAL A 156 -8.85 2.43 -7.12
C VAL A 156 -9.67 3.68 -6.79
N ALA A 157 -9.06 4.85 -6.95
CA ALA A 157 -9.73 6.13 -7.12
C ALA A 157 -9.51 6.59 -8.56
N CYS A 158 -10.58 6.88 -9.30
CA CYS A 158 -10.49 7.34 -10.68
C CYS A 158 -11.48 8.49 -10.91
N GLU A 159 -10.98 9.65 -11.31
CA GLU A 159 -11.83 10.81 -11.61
C GLU A 159 -12.68 10.54 -12.86
N LYS A 160 -13.95 10.99 -12.81
CA LYS A 160 -14.96 10.64 -13.83
C LYS A 160 -14.66 11.16 -15.23
N ASP A 161 -13.85 12.21 -15.32
CA ASP A 161 -13.41 12.86 -16.56
C ASP A 161 -12.18 12.17 -17.18
N TYR A 162 -11.64 11.11 -16.57
CA TYR A 162 -10.59 10.29 -17.18
C TYR A 162 -11.07 9.68 -18.52
N TYR A 163 -10.29 9.85 -19.58
CA TYR A 163 -10.69 9.47 -20.96
C TYR A 163 -10.96 7.97 -21.19
N ARG A 164 -10.62 7.12 -20.21
CA ARG A 164 -10.90 5.68 -20.20
C ARG A 164 -11.67 5.25 -18.94
N TYR A 165 -12.34 6.18 -18.26
CA TYR A 165 -13.09 5.93 -17.03
C TYR A 165 -14.03 4.72 -17.14
N ASP A 166 -14.79 4.58 -18.23
CA ASP A 166 -15.67 3.43 -18.40
C ASP A 166 -14.93 2.09 -18.45
N ASN A 167 -13.72 2.04 -19.02
CA ASN A 167 -12.91 0.82 -19.00
C ASN A 167 -12.47 0.48 -17.57
N VAL A 168 -12.05 1.49 -16.80
CA VAL A 168 -11.71 1.33 -15.38
C VAL A 168 -12.93 0.86 -14.59
N ARG A 169 -14.07 1.55 -14.71
CA ARG A 169 -15.32 1.24 -14.00
C ARG A 169 -15.84 -0.16 -14.29
N ILE A 170 -15.91 -0.54 -15.57
CA ILE A 170 -16.40 -1.87 -15.98
C ILE A 170 -15.44 -2.95 -15.48
N THR A 171 -14.13 -2.76 -15.62
CA THR A 171 -13.11 -3.72 -15.17
C THR A 171 -13.13 -3.90 -13.66
N CYS A 172 -13.20 -2.80 -12.90
CA CYS A 172 -13.30 -2.85 -11.44
C CYS A 172 -14.57 -3.57 -10.99
N GLY A 173 -15.72 -3.27 -11.61
CA GLY A 173 -16.97 -3.96 -11.35
C GLY A 173 -16.91 -5.46 -11.65
N PHE A 174 -16.25 -5.85 -12.75
CA PHE A 174 -16.10 -7.25 -13.13
C PHE A 174 -15.21 -8.05 -12.16
N TYR A 175 -14.11 -7.45 -11.68
CA TYR A 175 -13.17 -8.13 -10.78
C TYR A 175 -13.46 -7.91 -9.28
N GLY A 176 -14.46 -7.09 -8.94
CA GLY A 176 -14.78 -6.77 -7.54
C GLY A 176 -13.71 -5.88 -6.87
N ILE A 177 -13.08 -5.00 -7.64
CA ILE A 177 -12.10 -4.02 -7.16
C ILE A 177 -12.89 -2.80 -6.63
N PRO A 178 -12.66 -2.35 -5.39
CA PRO A 178 -13.28 -1.13 -4.89
C PRO A 178 -12.87 0.08 -5.75
N LEU A 179 -13.86 0.85 -6.20
CA LEU A 179 -13.66 2.02 -7.06
C LEU A 179 -14.37 3.25 -6.48
N TYR A 180 -13.61 4.33 -6.35
CA TYR A 180 -14.07 5.64 -5.87
C TYR A 180 -13.87 6.72 -6.94
N ASN A 181 -14.61 7.81 -6.84
CA ASN A 181 -14.58 8.91 -7.82
C ASN A 181 -13.55 10.00 -7.48
N SER A 182 -12.94 9.95 -6.31
CA SER A 182 -11.88 10.86 -5.86
C SER A 182 -11.01 10.18 -4.81
N LEU A 183 -9.81 10.71 -4.59
CA LEU A 183 -8.94 10.27 -3.50
C LEU A 183 -9.59 10.51 -2.14
N ASP A 184 -10.23 11.66 -1.94
CA ASP A 184 -10.91 11.99 -0.67
C ASP A 184 -12.00 10.97 -0.31
N GLN A 185 -12.81 10.54 -1.29
CA GLN A 185 -13.83 9.52 -1.06
C GLN A 185 -13.20 8.17 -0.65
N LEU A 186 -12.07 7.81 -1.25
CA LEU A 186 -11.33 6.61 -0.88
C LEU A 186 -10.83 6.71 0.57
N LEU A 187 -10.23 7.84 0.96
CA LEU A 187 -9.70 8.06 2.31
C LEU A 187 -10.81 8.07 3.37
N GLU A 188 -11.94 8.73 3.11
CA GLU A 188 -13.10 8.71 4.01
C GLU A 188 -13.58 7.28 4.29
N VAL A 189 -13.54 6.41 3.28
CA VAL A 189 -13.91 5.01 3.46
C VAL A 189 -12.88 4.27 4.29
N LEU A 190 -11.57 4.47 4.06
CA LEU A 190 -10.53 3.85 4.89
C LEU A 190 -10.65 4.23 6.37
N ASP A 191 -11.04 5.48 6.67
CA ASP A 191 -11.27 5.94 8.04
C ASP A 191 -12.42 5.21 8.72
N ASN A 192 -13.50 4.95 7.99
CA ASN A 192 -14.71 4.31 8.52
C ASN A 192 -14.57 2.79 8.71
N TYR A 193 -13.52 2.17 8.16
CA TYR A 193 -13.26 0.73 8.25
C TYR A 193 -12.00 0.37 9.06
N SER A 194 -11.35 1.35 9.69
CA SER A 194 -10.22 1.11 10.60
C SER A 194 -10.76 0.51 11.91
N TYR A 195 -10.33 -0.73 12.22
CA TYR A 195 -10.73 -1.52 13.41
C TYR A 195 -10.08 -1.00 14.69
#